data_AF-A0A383HRH5-F1
#
_entry.id   AF-A0A383HRH5-F1
#
_cell.length_a   1.000
_cell.length_b   1.000
_cell.length_c   1.000
_cell.angle_alpha   90.00
_cell.angle_beta   90.00
_cell.angle_gamma   90.00
#
_symmetry.space_group_name_H-M   'P 1'
#
loop_
_entity.id
_entity.type
_entity.pdbx_description
1 polymer ?
#
loop_
_entity_poly.entity_id
_entity_poly.type
_entity_poly.pdbx_seq_one_letter_code
_entity_poly.pdbx_strand_id
1 'polypeptide(L)' 'MIDWNEELRSRIGVMNYIHQRTRISRSVVAEVLAALRKGGYIEMNKGKLVAINRLPSEY' A
#
# COMPACT_ATOMS: atom_id res chain seq x y z
N MET A 1 -14.60 -15.15 8.07
CA MET A 1 -13.55 -14.16 7.77
C MET A 1 -13.08 -14.43 6.36
N ILE A 2 -13.08 -13.43 5.47
CA ILE A 2 -12.60 -13.65 4.09
C ILE A 2 -11.08 -13.84 4.19
N ASP A 3 -10.66 -15.10 4.09
CA ASP A 3 -9.28 -15.53 4.11
C ASP A 3 -8.62 -15.06 2.80
N TRP A 4 -8.14 -13.82 2.80
CA TRP A 4 -7.41 -13.27 1.68
C TRP A 4 -6.05 -13.98 1.62
N ASN A 5 -5.99 -15.04 0.81
CA ASN A 5 -4.84 -15.91 0.62
C ASN A 5 -3.52 -15.11 0.58
N GLU A 6 -2.60 -15.38 1.52
CA GLU A 6 -1.33 -14.67 1.66
C GLU A 6 -0.49 -14.74 0.38
N GLU A 7 -0.59 -15.83 -0.36
CA GLU A 7 0.09 -16.00 -1.65
C GLU A 7 -0.38 -14.96 -2.68
N LEU A 8 -1.70 -14.71 -2.73
CA LEU A 8 -2.28 -13.69 -3.61
C LEU A 8 -1.82 -12.29 -3.19
N ARG A 9 -1.82 -12.02 -1.88
CA ARG A 9 -1.36 -10.73 -1.33
C ARG A 9 0.11 -10.47 -1.63
N SER A 10 0.93 -11.53 -1.54
CA SER A 10 2.34 -11.48 -1.89
C SER A 10 2.53 -11.22 -3.38
N ARG A 11 1.65 -11.69 -4.28
CA ARG A 11 1.83 -11.46 -5.73
C ARG A 11 1.40 -10.06 -6.16
N ILE A 12 0.64 -9.35 -5.34
CA ILE A 12 0.08 -8.04 -5.67
C ILE A 12 1.01 -6.91 -5.20
N GLY A 13 1.50 -6.13 -6.15
CA GLY A 13 2.19 -4.88 -5.86
C GLY A 13 1.21 -3.80 -5.42
N VAL A 14 1.51 -3.12 -4.30
CA VAL A 14 0.65 -2.09 -3.70
C VAL A 14 0.31 -0.98 -4.67
N MET A 15 1.31 -0.53 -5.43
CA MET A 15 1.13 0.55 -6.40
C MET A 15 0.13 0.18 -7.50
N ASN A 16 0.22 -1.04 -8.04
CA ASN A 16 -0.70 -1.52 -9.05
C ASN A 16 -2.11 -1.72 -8.49
N TYR A 17 -2.22 -2.24 -7.27
CA TYR A 17 -3.51 -2.44 -6.61
C TYR A 17 -4.25 -1.12 -6.39
N ILE A 18 -3.56 -0.11 -5.84
CA ILE A 18 -4.14 1.22 -5.60
C ILE A 18 -4.48 1.88 -6.92
N HIS A 19 -3.55 1.91 -7.88
CA HIS A 19 -3.75 2.52 -9.19
C HIS A 19 -4.99 1.96 -9.93
N GLN A 20 -5.19 0.64 -9.91
CA GLN A 20 -6.35 -0.01 -10.53
C GLN A 20 -7.68 0.39 -9.86
N ARG A 21 -7.69 0.64 -8.54
CA ARG A 21 -8.92 0.95 -7.80
C ARG A 21 -9.25 2.44 -7.70
N THR A 22 -8.24 3.30 -7.70
CA THR A 22 -8.45 4.74 -7.50
C THR A 22 -8.33 5.57 -8.78
N ARG A 23 -7.83 4.99 -9.89
CA ARG A 23 -7.52 5.71 -11.15
C ARG A 23 -6.58 6.92 -10.97
N ILE A 24 -5.86 6.99 -9.85
CA ILE A 24 -4.88 8.05 -9.56
C ILE A 24 -3.56 7.71 -10.28
N SER A 25 -2.88 8.72 -10.83
CA SER A 25 -1.58 8.55 -11.49
C SER A 25 -0.55 7.81 -10.61
N ARG A 26 0.27 6.97 -11.24
CA ARG A 26 1.31 6.17 -10.56
C ARG A 26 2.26 7.02 -9.73
N SER A 27 2.65 8.21 -10.21
CA SER A 27 3.54 9.13 -9.49
C SER A 27 2.93 9.60 -8.17
N VAL A 28 1.66 10.02 -8.19
CA VAL A 28 0.95 10.49 -6.99
C VAL A 28 0.79 9.35 -5.98
N VAL A 29 0.45 8.14 -6.44
CA VAL A 29 0.39 6.96 -5.56
C VAL A 29 1.75 6.68 -4.93
N ALA A 30 2.83 6.77 -5.71
CA ALA A 30 4.18 6.57 -5.19
C ALA A 30 4.57 7.63 -4.15
N GLU A 31 4.21 8.90 -4.36
CA GLU A 31 4.45 9.96 -3.38
C GLU A 31 3.71 9.73 -2.06
N VAL A 32 2.43 9.37 -2.13
CA VAL A 32 1.63 9.05 -0.94
C VAL A 32 2.21 7.83 -0.20
N LEU A 33 2.55 6.77 -0.92
CA LEU A 33 3.17 5.58 -0.31
C LEU A 33 4.52 5.89 0.33
N ALA A 34 5.32 6.75 -0.30
CA ALA A 34 6.60 7.19 0.25
C ALA A 34 6.41 8.01 1.53
N ALA A 35 5.44 8.94 1.55
CA ALA A 35 5.10 9.72 2.73
C ALA A 35 4.58 8.83 3.88
N LEU A 36 3.69 7.88 3.56
CA LEU A 36 3.14 6.93 4.53
C LEU A 36 4.24 6.04 5.13
N ARG A 37 5.16 5.56 4.29
CA ARG A 37 6.32 4.77 4.74
C ARG A 37 7.26 5.59 5.60
N LYS A 38 7.55 6.83 5.19
CA LYS A 38 8.42 7.75 5.96
C LYS A 38 7.82 8.10 7.32
N GLY A 39 6.51 8.24 7.41
CA GLY A 39 5.79 8.45 8.66
C GLY A 39 5.65 7.21 9.55
N GLY A 40 6.16 6.04 9.13
CA GLY A 40 6.03 4.79 9.88
C GLY A 40 4.61 4.21 9.88
N TYR A 41 3.71 4.76 9.06
CA TYR A 41 2.31 4.35 9.00
C TYR A 41 2.13 3.01 8.29
N ILE A 42 2.99 2.71 7.31
CA ILE A 42 3.00 1.45 6.56
C ILE A 42 4.41 0.87 6.45
N GLU A 43 4.48 -0.46 6.38
CA GLU A 43 5.70 -1.18 6.04
C GLU A 43 5.57 -1.83 4.67
N MET A 44 6.57 -1.58 3.83
CA MET A 44 6.62 -2.11 2.47
C MET A 44 7.93 -2.85 2.24
N ASN A 45 7.84 -4.04 1.64
CA ASN A 45 9.00 -4.84 1.25
C ASN A 45 8.87 -5.28 -0.20
N LYS A 46 9.90 -5.01 -1.02
CA LYS A 46 9.93 -5.32 -2.47
C LYS A 46 8.65 -4.93 -3.23
N GLY A 47 8.06 -3.77 -2.90
CA GLY A 47 6.83 -3.26 -3.53
C GLY A 47 5.50 -3.84 -3.01
N LYS A 48 5.56 -4.68 -1.97
CA LYS A 48 4.41 -5.32 -1.32
C LYS A 48 4.13 -4.67 0.03
N LEU A 49 2.87 -4.63 0.45
CA LEU A 49 2.48 -4.15 1.78
C LEU A 49 2.68 -5.30 2.77
N VAL A 50 3.52 -5.06 3.78
CA VAL A 50 3.80 -6.04 4.84
C VAL A 50 2.93 -5.76 6.05
N ALA A 51 2.85 -4.50 6.48
CA ALA A 51 2.06 -4.10 7.62
C ALA A 51 1.47 -2.70 7.45
N ILE A 52 0.34 -2.46 8.12
CA ILE A 52 -0.24 -1.14 8.34
C ILE A 52 -0.23 -0.94 9.84
N ASN A 53 0.54 0.05 10.32
CA ASN A 53 0.75 0.26 11.76
C ASN A 53 -0.36 1.13 12.34
N ARG A 54 -0.40 2.38 11.89
CA ARG A 54 -1.42 3.37 12.25
C ARG A 54 -1.61 4.21 11.02
N LEU A 55 -2.83 4.46 10.58
CA LEU A 55 -3.04 5.44 9.53
C LEU A 55 -3.15 6.81 10.19
N PRO A 56 -2.60 7.87 9.57
CA PRO A 56 -2.85 9.22 10.06
C PRO A 56 -4.36 9.45 10.04
N SER A 57 -4.91 9.93 11.15
CA SER A 57 -6.34 10.26 11.25
C SER A 57 -6.71 11.45 10.37
N GLU A 58 -5.73 12.23 9.94
CA GLU A 58 -5.87 13.35 9.00
C GLU A 58 -4.68 13.37 8.03
N TYR A 59 -4.98 13.35 6.72
CA TYR A 59 -4.02 13.51 5.61
C TYR A 59 -4.70 14.27 4.47
#